data_AF-A0A0F8ZFG8-F1
#
_entry.id   AF-A0A0F8ZFG8-F1
#
_cell.length_a   1.000
_cell.length_b   1.000
_cell.length_c   1.000
_cell.angle_alpha   90.00
_cell.angle_beta   90.00
_cell.angle_gamma   90.00
#
_symmetry.space_group_name_H-M   'P 1'
#
loop_
_entity.id
_entity.type
_entity.pdbx_description
1 polymer ?
#
loop_
_entity_poly.entity_id
_entity_poly.type
_entity_poly.pdbx_seq_one_letter_code
_entity_poly.pdbx_strand_id
1 'polypeptide(L)' 'AYLGDVPLLGIPACGLYHRITVLDLVLPRILAGERMGKAELAFLGHGGLCKECPECSYPHCPFGKGA' A
#
# COMPACT_ATOMS: atom_id res chain seq x y z
N ALA A 1 8.93 0.64 -9.77
CA ALA A 1 10.00 0.89 -10.76
C ALA A 1 10.10 2.41 -10.98
N TYR A 2 11.13 2.92 -11.66
CA TYR A 2 11.28 4.36 -11.88
C TYR A 2 11.70 4.64 -13.33
N LEU A 3 11.13 5.70 -13.92
CA LEU A 3 11.59 6.30 -15.16
C LEU A 3 12.34 7.59 -14.80
N GLY A 4 13.66 7.48 -14.59
CA GLY A 4 14.43 8.54 -13.95
C GLY A 4 13.96 8.78 -12.51
N ASP A 5 13.42 9.96 -12.24
CA ASP A 5 12.87 10.34 -10.94
C ASP A 5 11.35 10.15 -10.85
N VAL A 6 10.69 9.75 -11.94
CA VAL A 6 9.25 9.54 -11.95
C VAL A 6 8.93 8.12 -11.47
N PRO A 7 8.15 7.95 -10.39
CA PRO A 7 7.74 6.62 -9.91
C PRO A 7 6.76 5.97 -10.90
N LEU A 8 7.05 4.73 -11.28
CA LEU A 8 6.16 3.89 -12.08
C LEU A 8 5.46 2.86 -11.18
N LEU A 9 4.14 3.01 -11.05
CA LEU A 9 3.27 2.18 -10.21
C LEU A 9 2.31 1.35 -11.06
N GLY A 10 2.43 0.03 -10.96
CA GLY A 10 1.45 -0.92 -11.49
C GLY A 10 0.41 -1.22 -10.42
N ILE A 11 -0.87 -0.96 -10.71
CA ILE A 11 -1.97 -1.17 -9.77
C ILE A 11 -2.87 -2.29 -10.31
N PRO A 12 -3.12 -3.35 -9.53
CA PRO A 12 -4.01 -4.42 -9.96
C PRO A 12 -5.46 -3.90 -10.02
N ALA A 13 -6.24 -4.41 -10.98
CA ALA A 13 -7.65 -4.04 -11.16
C ALA A 13 -8.51 -4.32 -9.90
N CYS A 14 -8.09 -5.25 -9.03
CA CYS A 14 -8.77 -5.51 -7.76
C CYS A 14 -8.84 -4.28 -6.83
N GLY A 15 -7.95 -3.29 -7.02
CA GLY A 15 -8.00 -2.03 -6.28
C GLY A 15 -9.20 -1.14 -6.62
N LEU A 16 -9.93 -1.43 -7.70
CA LEU A 16 -11.19 -0.76 -8.00
C LEU A 16 -12.35 -1.24 -7.10
N TYR A 17 -12.23 -2.45 -6.56
CA TYR A 17 -13.29 -3.11 -5.79
C TYR A 17 -13.08 -3.05 -4.29
N HIS A 18 -11.83 -3.01 -3.84
CA HIS A 18 -11.50 -2.92 -2.42
C HIS A 18 -11.30 -1.47 -2.02
N ARG A 19 -12.00 -1.01 -0.98
CA ARG A 19 -11.92 0.37 -0.49
C ARG A 19 -10.52 0.77 -0.02
N ILE A 20 -9.78 -0.17 0.57
CA ILE A 20 -8.43 0.02 1.09
C ILE A 20 -7.53 -1.08 0.54
N THR A 21 -6.36 -0.69 0.03
CA THR A 21 -5.40 -1.56 -0.66
C THR A 21 -3.97 -1.25 -0.23
N VAL A 22 -3.02 -2.02 -0.74
CA VAL A 22 -1.58 -1.73 -0.53
C VAL A 22 -1.17 -0.38 -1.15
N LEU A 23 -1.91 0.13 -2.14
CA LEU A 23 -1.64 1.44 -2.73
C LEU A 23 -1.80 2.56 -1.70
N ASP A 24 -2.77 2.44 -0.80
CA ASP A 24 -3.03 3.43 0.27
C ASP A 24 -1.88 3.51 1.28
N LEU A 25 -1.05 2.45 1.37
CA LEU A 25 0.17 2.44 2.18
C LEU A 25 1.39 2.97 1.41
N VAL A 26 1.48 2.65 0.12
CA VAL A 26 2.65 2.95 -0.72
C VAL A 26 2.62 4.37 -1.28
N LEU A 27 1.46 4.82 -1.75
CA LEU A 27 1.32 6.10 -2.44
C LEU A 27 1.72 7.31 -1.56
N PRO A 28 1.28 7.43 -0.29
CA PRO A 28 1.69 8.57 0.55
C PRO A 28 3.22 8.66 0.74
N ARG A 29 3.91 7.51 0.84
CA ARG A 29 5.37 7.43 1.02
C ARG A 29 6.10 7.89 -0.24
N ILE A 30 5.65 7.45 -1.40
CA ILE A 30 6.19 7.91 -2.69
C ILE A 30 5.98 9.41 -2.87
N LEU A 31 4.80 9.93 -2.52
CA LEU A 31 4.50 11.36 -2.57
C LEU A 31 5.35 12.17 -1.58
N ALA A 32 5.78 11.56 -0.46
CA ALA A 32 6.75 12.13 0.47
C ALA A 32 8.21 12.07 -0.03
N GLY A 33 8.45 11.52 -1.23
CA GLY A 33 9.78 11.38 -1.82
C GLY A 33 10.53 10.10 -1.40
N GLU A 34 9.89 9.19 -0.67
CA GLU A 34 10.51 7.92 -0.30
C GLU A 34 10.69 7.01 -1.53
N ARG A 35 11.91 6.51 -1.72
CA ARG A 35 12.20 5.52 -2.75
C ARG A 35 11.95 4.11 -2.23
N MET A 36 10.76 3.59 -2.50
CA MET A 36 10.40 2.22 -2.17
C MET A 36 11.01 1.19 -3.16
N GLY A 37 11.70 0.19 -2.61
CA GLY A 37 12.30 -0.93 -3.34
C GLY A 37 11.57 -2.26 -3.10
N LYS A 38 12.22 -3.35 -3.50
CA LYS A 38 11.65 -4.71 -3.36
C LYS A 38 11.51 -5.13 -1.90
N ALA A 39 12.43 -4.73 -1.04
CA ALA A 39 12.44 -5.14 0.37
C ALA A 39 11.26 -4.51 1.13
N GLU A 40 11.01 -3.22 0.91
CA GLU A 40 9.90 -2.49 1.52
C GLU A 40 8.55 -3.04 1.05
N LEU A 41 8.41 -3.33 -0.24
CA LEU A 41 7.20 -3.98 -0.77
C LEU A 41 7.00 -5.40 -0.24
N ALA A 42 8.07 -6.18 -0.09
CA ALA A 42 8.01 -7.52 0.49
C ALA A 42 7.56 -7.47 1.96
N PHE A 43 8.04 -6.49 2.73
CA PHE A 43 7.63 -6.30 4.11
C PHE A 43 6.12 -6.03 4.25
N LEU A 44 5.55 -5.24 3.34
CA LEU A 44 4.10 -4.98 3.28
C LEU A 44 3.26 -6.23 2.92
N GLY A 45 3.88 -7.30 2.43
CA GLY A 45 3.20 -8.56 2.14
C GLY A 45 2.72 -9.29 3.40
N HIS A 46 3.36 -9.06 4.55
CA HIS A 46 2.96 -9.62 5.84
C HIS A 46 2.09 -8.63 6.63
N GLY A 47 0.95 -9.09 7.15
CA GLY A 47 0.01 -8.22 7.88
C GLY A 47 -0.81 -7.28 6.99
N GLY A 48 -0.72 -7.43 5.67
CA GLY A 48 -1.46 -6.65 4.67
C GLY A 48 -2.88 -7.16 4.37
N LEU A 49 -3.50 -7.95 5.25
CA LEU A 49 -4.86 -8.44 5.03
C LEU A 49 -5.89 -7.44 5.55
N CYS A 50 -6.67 -6.84 4.65
CA CYS A 50 -7.85 -6.06 5.03
C CYS A 50 -8.95 -7.02 5.49
N LYS A 51 -9.57 -6.75 6.64
CA LYS A 51 -10.66 -7.57 7.18
C LYS A 51 -12.04 -7.20 6.62
N GLU A 52 -12.11 -6.20 5.76
CA GLU A 52 -13.37 -5.71 5.17
C GLU A 52 -14.44 -5.43 6.24
N CYS A 53 -14.03 -4.76 7.33
CA CYS A 53 -14.91 -4.46 8.44
C CYS A 53 -16.16 -3.68 7.97
N PRO A 54 -17.36 -3.94 8.53
CA PRO A 54 -18.57 -3.22 8.17
C PRO A 54 -18.43 -1.70 8.28
N GLU A 55 -17.78 -1.26 9.37
CA GLU A 55 -17.32 0.12 9.56
C GLU A 55 -15.80 0.16 9.46
N CYS A 56 -15.28 1.00 8.58
CA CYS A 56 -13.84 1.08 8.32
C CYS A 56 -13.18 2.06 9.28
N SER A 57 -12.16 1.61 10.00
CA SER A 57 -11.35 2.44 10.90
C SER A 57 -9.94 2.72 10.38
N TYR A 58 -9.64 2.41 9.11
CA TYR A 58 -8.36 2.77 8.50
C TYR A 58 -8.15 4.31 8.57
N PRO A 59 -6.95 4.82 8.91
CA PRO A 59 -5.69 4.11 9.15
C PRO A 59 -5.48 3.63 10.60
N HIS A 60 -6.46 3.73 11.49
CA HIS A 60 -6.42 3.29 12.89
C HIS A 60 -6.74 1.80 13.08
N CYS A 61 -6.46 0.95 12.09
CA CYS A 61 -6.60 -0.51 12.18
C CYS A 61 -5.23 -1.21 11.99
N PRO A 62 -5.14 -2.54 12.15
CA PRO A 62 -3.89 -3.28 11.98
C PRO A 62 -3.42 -3.46 10.52
N PHE A 63 -4.25 -3.10 9.53
CA PHE A 63 -3.94 -3.28 8.11
C PHE A 63 -2.61 -2.62 7.73
N GLY A 64 -1.68 -3.39 7.15
CA GLY A 64 -0.40 -2.88 6.66
C GLY A 64 0.61 -2.52 7.74
N LYS A 65 0.29 -2.77 9.02
CA LYS A 65 1.16 -2.49 10.17
C LYS A 65 1.82 -3.77 10.67
N GLY A 66 2.37 -4.57 9.74
CA GLY A 66 3.06 -5.82 10.07
C GLY A 66 3.95 -5.66 11.31
N ALA A 67 3.90 -6.66 12.20
CA ALA A 67 4.66 -6.70 13.43
C ALA A 67 6.18 -6.74 13.19
#